data_AF-A0A3E0R769-F1
#
_entry.id   AF-A0A3E0R769-F1
#
_cell.length_a   1.000
_cell.length_b   1.000
_cell.length_c   1.000
_cell.angle_alpha   90.00
_cell.angle_beta   90.00
_cell.angle_gamma   90.00
#
_symmetry.space_group_name_H-M   'P 1'
#
loop_
_entity.id
_entity.type
_entity.pdbx_description
1 polymer ?
#
loop_
_entity_poly.entity_id
_entity_poly.type
_entity_poly.pdbx_seq_one_letter_code
_entity_poly.pdbx_strand_id
1 'polypeptide(L)'
;MSSLEILVLDCNELTPITVNSIRKNMPRAKYKVVKPGKSKVGTAVAHCDKLSLVVTSGLVLNIKHGDLPPEDKIKNYHLCVSRMGVYVDHPQHSDVYKLIGSPINKGFLDLSIFIINPAKWYEIPDKDSGILGNKKVLYMPRYFNHKHDPIIKDCIGGRDAFKYGMSGEAAAVYNYVPHLLSGQATPVETMAYCFDKVAEFTEGLPEEVEERINKLGEKTKVRVGKMRKGLYDLEIGENHE
;
A
#
# COMPACT_ATOMS: atom_id res chain seq x y z
N MET A 1 -0.81 -13.99 -15.42
CA MET A 1 -1.15 -13.33 -14.14
C MET A 1 -0.57 -14.20 -13.03
N SER A 2 0.00 -13.63 -11.96
CA SER A 2 0.45 -14.46 -10.86
C SER A 2 -0.75 -15.17 -10.24
N SER A 3 -0.63 -16.47 -9.99
CA SER A 3 -1.68 -17.34 -9.43
C SER A 3 -1.88 -17.14 -7.93
N LEU A 4 -1.47 -15.98 -7.39
CA LEU A 4 -1.52 -15.72 -5.95
C LEU A 4 -2.96 -15.57 -5.51
N GLU A 5 -3.33 -16.31 -4.48
CA GLU A 5 -4.55 -16.04 -3.72
C GLU A 5 -4.36 -14.76 -2.89
N ILE A 6 -5.42 -13.98 -2.75
CA ILE A 6 -5.40 -12.74 -1.97
C ILE A 6 -6.05 -12.99 -0.61
N LEU A 7 -5.28 -12.85 0.47
CA LEU A 7 -5.81 -12.85 1.83
C LEU A 7 -6.01 -11.39 2.29
N VAL A 8 -7.26 -11.00 2.52
CA VAL A 8 -7.62 -9.70 3.09
C VAL A 8 -7.77 -9.83 4.61
N LEU A 9 -6.98 -9.07 5.35
CA LEU A 9 -7.07 -8.95 6.80
C LEU A 9 -8.05 -7.82 7.15
N ASP A 10 -9.19 -8.17 7.73
CA ASP A 10 -10.25 -7.27 8.16
C ASP A 10 -9.83 -6.49 9.43
N CYS A 11 -9.05 -5.44 9.23
CA CYS A 11 -8.45 -4.64 10.31
C CYS A 11 -9.30 -3.42 10.71
N ASN A 12 -10.24 -3.01 9.87
CA ASN A 12 -11.04 -1.79 10.03
C ASN A 12 -12.27 -1.83 9.10
N GLU A 13 -13.14 -0.82 9.22
CA GLU A 13 -14.38 -0.66 8.43
C GLU A 13 -14.17 -0.50 6.91
N LEU A 14 -12.93 -0.35 6.43
CA LEU A 14 -12.61 -0.08 5.03
C LEU A 14 -12.42 -1.35 4.18
N THR A 15 -12.77 -2.52 4.69
CA THR A 15 -12.73 -3.78 3.93
C THR A 15 -13.46 -3.71 2.57
N PRO A 16 -14.63 -3.04 2.45
CA PRO A 16 -15.30 -2.86 1.16
C PRO A 16 -14.41 -2.24 0.07
N ILE A 17 -13.58 -1.24 0.39
CA ILE A 17 -12.64 -0.61 -0.57
C ILE A 17 -11.74 -1.64 -1.21
N THR A 18 -11.14 -2.50 -0.38
CA THR A 18 -10.22 -3.53 -0.85
C THR A 18 -10.93 -4.56 -1.70
N VAL A 19 -12.08 -5.06 -1.24
CA VAL A 19 -12.89 -6.04 -1.97
C VAL A 19 -13.38 -5.49 -3.32
N ASN A 20 -13.87 -4.25 -3.35
CA ASN A 20 -14.34 -3.60 -4.56
C ASN A 20 -13.19 -3.41 -5.56
N SER A 21 -12.00 -3.04 -5.09
CA SER A 21 -10.81 -2.93 -5.96
C SER A 21 -10.40 -4.27 -6.57
N ILE A 22 -10.43 -5.36 -5.80
CA ILE A 22 -10.15 -6.71 -6.30
C ILE A 22 -11.18 -7.09 -7.37
N ARG A 23 -12.47 -6.88 -7.09
CA ARG A 23 -13.55 -7.22 -8.03
C ARG A 23 -13.45 -6.47 -9.34
N LYS A 24 -13.15 -5.16 -9.30
CA LYS A 24 -13.05 -4.30 -10.48
C LYS A 24 -11.76 -4.56 -11.27
N ASN A 25 -10.61 -4.54 -10.59
CA ASN A 25 -9.30 -4.48 -11.25
C ASN A 25 -8.70 -5.88 -11.46
N MET A 26 -9.12 -6.86 -10.67
CA MET A 26 -8.59 -8.23 -10.67
C MET A 26 -9.72 -9.28 -10.65
N PRO A 27 -10.70 -9.24 -11.59
CA PRO A 27 -11.95 -10.01 -11.50
C PRO A 27 -11.77 -11.54 -11.46
N ARG A 28 -10.59 -12.05 -11.83
CA ARG A 28 -10.25 -13.48 -11.79
C ARG A 28 -9.48 -13.88 -10.54
N ALA A 29 -9.08 -12.93 -9.70
CA ALA A 29 -8.34 -13.21 -8.49
C ALA A 29 -9.27 -13.85 -7.45
N LYS A 30 -8.80 -14.94 -6.84
CA LYS A 30 -9.46 -15.53 -5.68
C LYS A 30 -9.02 -14.75 -4.46
N TYR A 31 -9.98 -14.43 -3.59
CA TYR A 31 -9.70 -13.76 -2.34
C TYR A 31 -10.53 -14.32 -1.20
N LYS A 32 -9.98 -14.20 0.01
CA LYS A 32 -10.64 -14.53 1.27
C LYS A 32 -10.46 -13.38 2.24
N VAL A 33 -11.52 -13.06 2.98
CA VAL A 33 -11.48 -12.08 4.06
C VAL A 33 -11.42 -12.82 5.40
N VAL A 34 -10.49 -12.45 6.28
CA VAL A 34 -10.35 -13.03 7.62
C VAL A 34 -10.12 -11.95 8.66
N LYS A 35 -10.60 -12.18 9.88
CA LYS A 35 -10.24 -11.33 11.02
C LYS A 35 -8.80 -11.58 11.43
N PRO A 36 -7.96 -10.55 11.61
CA PRO A 36 -6.59 -10.72 12.07
C PRO A 36 -6.55 -11.20 13.53
N GLY A 37 -5.66 -12.15 13.80
CA GLY A 37 -5.26 -12.51 15.16
C GLY A 37 -4.24 -11.52 15.74
N LYS A 38 -3.46 -11.99 16.72
CA LYS A 38 -2.41 -11.17 17.38
C LYS A 38 -1.24 -10.79 16.46
N SER A 39 -1.02 -11.57 15.40
CA SER A 39 0.03 -11.37 14.39
C SER A 39 -0.58 -11.43 13.00
N LYS A 40 -0.28 -10.44 12.16
CA LYS A 40 -0.69 -10.45 10.75
C LYS A 40 0.01 -11.57 9.99
N VAL A 41 1.31 -11.77 10.26
CA VAL A 41 2.07 -12.86 9.65
C VAL A 41 1.57 -14.22 10.13
N GLY A 42 1.32 -14.38 11.44
CA GLY A 42 0.72 -15.58 12.02
C GLY A 42 -0.64 -15.90 11.42
N THR A 43 -1.52 -14.90 11.30
CA THR A 43 -2.82 -15.04 10.64
C THR A 43 -2.65 -15.51 9.20
N ALA A 44 -1.71 -14.93 8.45
CA ALA A 44 -1.45 -15.32 7.08
C ALA A 44 -0.95 -16.77 6.95
N VAL A 45 0.02 -17.17 7.77
CA VAL A 45 0.54 -18.56 7.78
C VAL A 45 -0.56 -19.56 8.14
N ALA A 46 -1.48 -19.21 9.05
CA ALA A 46 -2.58 -20.07 9.45
C ALA A 46 -3.69 -20.23 8.39
N HIS A 47 -3.80 -19.30 7.45
CA HIS A 47 -4.89 -19.25 6.48
C HIS A 47 -4.48 -19.47 5.01
N CYS A 48 -3.19 -19.50 4.72
CA CYS A 48 -2.66 -19.71 3.38
C CYS A 48 -1.91 -21.04 3.30
N ASP A 49 -2.23 -21.87 2.31
CA ASP A 49 -1.52 -23.11 1.97
C ASP A 49 -0.47 -22.91 0.87
N LYS A 50 -0.61 -21.84 0.08
CA LYS A 50 0.25 -21.49 -1.06
C LYS A 50 0.76 -20.07 -0.95
N LEU A 51 1.68 -19.71 -1.84
CA LEU A 51 2.11 -18.32 -2.01
C LEU A 51 0.88 -17.41 -2.18
N SER A 52 0.75 -16.43 -1.28
CA SER A 52 -0.45 -15.60 -1.19
C SER A 52 -0.07 -14.15 -0.97
N LEU A 53 -0.79 -13.24 -1.63
CA LEU A 53 -0.72 -11.81 -1.38
C LEU A 53 -1.62 -11.49 -0.18
N VAL A 54 -1.05 -10.93 0.86
CA VAL A 54 -1.76 -10.53 2.07
C VAL A 54 -1.87 -9.01 2.10
N VAL A 55 -3.08 -8.51 2.33
CA VAL A 55 -3.38 -7.08 2.39
C VAL A 55 -4.26 -6.77 3.58
N THR A 56 -4.07 -5.62 4.23
CA THR A 56 -5.02 -5.12 5.24
C THR A 56 -6.17 -4.38 4.58
N SER A 57 -7.30 -4.30 5.28
CA SER A 57 -8.48 -3.55 4.85
C SER A 57 -8.19 -2.06 4.62
N GLY A 58 -8.75 -1.50 3.54
CA GLY A 58 -8.63 -0.10 3.14
C GLY A 58 -7.58 0.20 2.07
N LEU A 59 -6.91 -0.82 1.53
CA LEU A 59 -6.01 -0.70 0.37
C LEU A 59 -6.79 -0.87 -0.93
N VAL A 60 -6.47 -0.07 -1.95
CA VAL A 60 -6.96 -0.30 -3.32
C VAL A 60 -5.89 -1.04 -4.10
N LEU A 61 -6.26 -2.18 -4.68
CA LEU A 61 -5.37 -3.02 -5.49
C LEU A 61 -5.61 -2.79 -6.98
N ASN A 62 -4.54 -2.46 -7.71
CA ASN A 62 -4.49 -2.25 -9.15
C ASN A 62 -3.26 -2.97 -9.75
N ILE A 63 -3.06 -4.22 -9.34
CA ILE A 63 -1.85 -4.99 -9.66
C ILE A 63 -1.95 -5.53 -11.08
N LYS A 64 -1.02 -5.09 -11.94
CA LYS A 64 -0.85 -5.49 -13.33
C LYS A 64 0.21 -6.57 -13.48
N HIS A 65 0.33 -7.11 -14.69
CA HIS A 65 1.40 -8.04 -15.01
C HIS A 65 2.75 -7.32 -14.96
N GLY A 66 3.71 -7.87 -14.21
CA GLY A 66 5.05 -7.29 -14.04
C GLY A 66 5.24 -6.49 -12.75
N ASP A 67 4.16 -6.08 -12.07
CA ASP A 67 4.25 -5.28 -10.83
C ASP A 67 4.83 -6.07 -9.65
N LEU A 68 4.61 -7.38 -9.66
CA LEU A 68 5.13 -8.29 -8.65
C LEU A 68 6.37 -9.02 -9.16
N PRO A 69 7.35 -9.30 -8.27
CA PRO A 69 8.48 -10.16 -8.62
C PRO A 69 8.01 -11.53 -9.15
N PRO A 70 8.78 -12.18 -10.05
CA PRO A 70 8.43 -13.51 -10.56
C PRO A 70 8.24 -14.52 -9.43
N GLU A 71 7.27 -15.42 -9.58
CA GLU A 71 6.91 -16.39 -8.55
C GLU A 71 8.10 -17.27 -8.13
N ASP A 72 8.91 -17.71 -9.10
CA ASP A 72 10.11 -18.52 -8.85
C ASP A 72 11.15 -17.80 -8.00
N LYS A 73 11.21 -16.47 -8.10
CA LYS A 73 12.03 -15.65 -7.21
C LYS A 73 11.43 -15.65 -5.80
N ILE A 74 10.13 -15.40 -5.68
CA ILE A 74 9.43 -15.28 -4.38
C ILE A 74 9.46 -16.59 -3.59
N LYS A 75 9.34 -17.75 -4.24
CA LYS A 75 9.40 -19.09 -3.61
C LYS A 75 10.65 -19.32 -2.76
N ASN A 76 11.73 -18.60 -3.06
CA ASN A 76 12.99 -18.70 -2.32
C ASN A 76 13.03 -17.89 -1.02
N TYR A 77 11.98 -17.12 -0.71
CA TYR A 77 11.88 -16.24 0.45
C TYR A 77 10.69 -16.64 1.34
N HIS A 78 10.76 -16.27 2.61
CA HIS A 78 9.65 -16.47 3.55
C HIS A 78 8.57 -15.40 3.37
N LEU A 79 9.04 -14.18 3.06
CA LEU A 79 8.22 -12.98 2.92
C LEU A 79 8.73 -12.15 1.74
N CYS A 80 7.81 -11.56 0.98
CA CYS A 80 8.07 -10.40 0.15
C CYS A 80 7.31 -9.20 0.71
N VAL A 81 7.96 -8.10 1.06
CA VAL A 81 7.36 -7.04 1.90
C VAL A 81 7.95 -5.68 1.55
N SER A 82 7.18 -4.61 1.73
CA SER A 82 7.68 -3.24 1.58
C SER A 82 8.21 -2.68 2.90
N ARG A 83 9.07 -1.66 2.85
CA ARG A 83 9.54 -0.96 4.06
C ARG A 83 8.46 -0.03 4.58
N MET A 84 8.40 0.23 5.89
CA MET A 84 7.37 1.08 6.51
C MET A 84 7.37 2.52 5.98
N GLY A 85 8.54 3.17 5.91
CA GLY A 85 8.63 4.54 5.37
C GLY A 85 8.90 4.57 3.86
N VAL A 86 8.37 5.59 3.20
CA VAL A 86 8.61 5.90 1.79
C VAL A 86 10.04 6.40 1.58
N TYR A 87 10.56 7.21 2.53
CA TYR A 87 11.82 7.93 2.40
C TYR A 87 12.95 7.35 3.25
N VAL A 88 12.78 6.17 3.86
CA VAL A 88 13.80 5.55 4.73
C VAL A 88 15.14 5.24 4.04
N ASP A 89 15.14 5.15 2.72
CA ASP A 89 16.35 5.02 1.89
C ASP A 89 16.65 6.27 1.05
N HIS A 90 15.90 7.36 1.25
CA HIS A 90 16.12 8.60 0.50
C HIS A 90 17.35 9.33 1.07
N PRO A 91 18.34 9.67 0.23
CA PRO A 91 19.62 10.21 0.71
C PRO A 91 19.49 11.52 1.50
N GLN A 92 18.43 12.30 1.22
CA GLN A 92 18.20 13.60 1.87
C GLN A 92 17.07 13.58 2.90
N HIS A 93 16.19 12.58 2.86
CA HIS A 93 14.95 12.59 3.67
C HIS A 93 14.90 11.45 4.70
N SER A 94 15.85 10.50 4.67
CA SER A 94 15.87 9.39 5.62
C SER A 94 16.08 9.83 7.07
N ASP A 95 16.81 10.92 7.32
CA ASP A 95 17.04 11.41 8.69
C ASP A 95 15.87 12.24 9.24
N VAL A 96 14.93 12.65 8.38
CA VAL A 96 13.77 13.45 8.77
C VAL A 96 12.87 12.71 9.76
N TYR A 97 12.76 11.38 9.65
CA TYR A 97 12.00 10.58 10.61
C TYR A 97 12.48 10.82 12.05
N LYS A 98 13.79 10.98 12.28
CA LYS A 98 14.34 11.28 13.61
C LYS A 98 13.96 12.68 14.07
N LEU A 99 13.96 13.66 13.17
CA LEU A 99 13.64 15.06 13.48
C LEU A 99 12.20 15.24 13.94
N ILE A 100 11.27 14.47 13.36
CA ILE A 100 9.86 14.51 13.75
C ILE A 100 9.52 13.51 14.88
N GLY A 101 10.53 12.86 15.49
CA GLY A 101 10.33 11.88 16.55
C GLY A 101 9.65 10.58 16.11
N SER A 102 9.66 10.27 14.81
CA SER A 102 9.10 9.02 14.28
C SER A 102 10.06 7.85 14.48
N PRO A 103 9.60 6.69 14.97
CA PRO A 103 10.44 5.51 15.17
C PRO A 103 10.80 4.79 13.85
N ILE A 104 10.24 5.22 12.72
CA ILE A 104 10.40 4.58 11.42
C ILE A 104 11.86 4.62 10.98
N ASN A 105 12.39 3.44 10.63
CA ASN A 105 13.74 3.27 10.10
C ASN A 105 13.79 2.10 9.10
N LYS A 106 14.99 1.81 8.58
CA LYS A 106 15.20 0.77 7.55
C LYS A 106 14.79 -0.65 7.97
N GLY A 107 14.75 -0.93 9.27
CA GLY A 107 14.33 -2.23 9.81
C GLY A 107 12.82 -2.38 9.99
N PHE A 108 12.04 -1.29 9.87
CA PHE A 108 10.59 -1.34 10.02
C PHE A 108 9.93 -1.83 8.73
N LEU A 109 9.18 -2.91 8.84
CA LEU A 109 8.43 -3.49 7.74
C LEU A 109 7.02 -2.93 7.65
N ASP A 110 6.52 -2.80 6.43
CA ASP A 110 5.12 -2.52 6.18
C ASP A 110 4.34 -3.83 6.01
N LEU A 111 3.58 -4.21 7.04
CA LEU A 111 2.70 -5.38 7.01
C LEU A 111 1.26 -5.04 6.60
N SER A 112 1.02 -3.86 6.00
CA SER A 112 -0.25 -3.58 5.31
C SER A 112 -0.37 -4.33 3.99
N ILE A 113 0.76 -4.66 3.36
CA ILE A 113 0.83 -5.48 2.15
C ILE A 113 2.13 -6.28 2.09
N PHE A 114 1.99 -7.60 1.92
CA PHE A 114 3.14 -8.51 1.79
C PHE A 114 2.73 -9.81 1.09
N ILE A 115 3.68 -10.54 0.53
CA ILE A 115 3.48 -11.91 0.04
C ILE A 115 4.07 -12.87 1.06
N ILE A 116 3.28 -13.86 1.45
CA ILE A 116 3.68 -14.91 2.39
C ILE A 116 3.96 -16.21 1.63
N ASN A 117 5.03 -16.90 2.03
CA ASN A 117 5.32 -18.25 1.58
C ASN A 117 5.14 -19.25 2.73
N PRO A 118 3.93 -19.81 2.94
CA PRO A 118 3.63 -20.66 4.09
C PRO A 118 4.53 -21.91 4.16
N ALA A 119 4.98 -22.44 3.02
CA ALA A 119 5.86 -23.62 2.97
C ALA A 119 7.26 -23.41 3.59
N LYS A 120 7.66 -22.16 3.86
CA LYS A 120 8.92 -21.82 4.54
C LYS A 120 8.74 -21.61 6.06
N TRP A 121 7.54 -21.82 6.59
CA TRP A 121 7.24 -21.66 8.01
C TRP A 121 7.01 -23.01 8.67
N TYR A 122 7.80 -23.29 9.71
CA TYR A 122 7.66 -24.48 10.54
C TYR A 122 6.64 -24.29 11.67
N GLU A 123 6.46 -23.04 12.11
CA GLU A 123 5.58 -22.67 13.21
C GLU A 123 4.82 -21.39 12.84
N ILE A 124 3.63 -21.23 13.41
CA ILE A 124 2.78 -20.05 13.25
C ILE A 124 3.26 -18.99 14.25
N PRO A 125 3.74 -17.82 13.80
CA PRO A 125 4.16 -16.73 14.68
C PRO A 125 3.02 -16.21 15.56
N ASP A 126 3.33 -15.94 16.82
CA ASP A 126 2.41 -15.33 17.79
C ASP A 126 2.45 -13.78 17.75
N LYS A 127 3.55 -13.20 17.27
CA LYS A 127 3.79 -11.76 17.14
C LYS A 127 4.50 -11.40 15.84
N ASP A 128 4.25 -10.18 15.36
CA ASP A 128 4.93 -9.63 14.17
C ASP A 128 6.31 -9.01 14.49
N SER A 129 6.59 -8.70 15.76
CA SER A 129 7.85 -8.09 16.17
C SER A 129 9.00 -9.11 16.17
N GLY A 130 10.14 -8.71 15.59
CA GLY A 130 11.32 -9.57 15.48
C GLY A 130 11.20 -10.69 14.42
N ILE A 131 10.12 -10.69 13.63
CA ILE A 131 9.83 -11.72 12.62
C ILE A 131 10.96 -11.92 11.59
N LEU A 132 11.81 -10.89 11.41
CA LEU A 132 12.94 -10.91 10.48
C LEU A 132 14.12 -11.77 10.93
N GLY A 133 14.26 -12.05 12.24
CA GLY A 133 15.53 -12.51 12.82
C GLY A 133 16.16 -13.70 12.10
N ASN A 134 15.35 -14.69 11.70
CA ASN A 134 15.81 -15.89 11.00
C ASN A 134 15.11 -16.12 9.65
N LYS A 135 14.52 -15.06 9.06
CA LYS A 135 13.67 -15.19 7.86
C LYS A 135 14.30 -14.46 6.68
N LYS A 136 14.38 -15.16 5.55
CA LYS A 136 14.82 -14.58 4.28
C LYS A 136 13.71 -13.71 3.70
N VAL A 137 13.98 -12.42 3.52
CA VAL A 137 13.01 -11.42 3.03
C VAL A 137 13.42 -10.87 1.66
N LEU A 138 12.44 -10.76 0.77
CA LEU A 138 12.54 -10.03 -0.49
C LEU A 138 11.83 -8.67 -0.33
N TYR A 139 12.50 -7.57 -0.64
CA TYR A 139 11.82 -6.26 -0.60
C TYR A 139 11.06 -6.00 -1.90
N MET A 140 9.81 -5.55 -1.78
CA MET A 140 8.99 -5.10 -2.91
C MET A 140 9.58 -3.81 -3.55
N PRO A 141 9.37 -3.58 -4.86
CA PRO A 141 9.73 -2.32 -5.49
C PRO A 141 9.05 -1.12 -4.80
N ARG A 142 9.72 0.04 -4.76
CA ARG A 142 9.22 1.23 -4.05
C ARG A 142 7.91 1.78 -4.62
N TYR A 143 7.76 1.75 -5.95
CA TYR A 143 6.57 2.25 -6.65
C TYR A 143 5.36 1.31 -6.54
N PHE A 144 5.54 0.10 -6.00
CA PHE A 144 4.46 -0.87 -5.87
C PHE A 144 3.39 -0.41 -4.88
N ASN A 145 3.81 0.09 -3.71
CA ASN A 145 2.92 0.52 -2.62
C ASN A 145 3.01 2.03 -2.43
N HIS A 146 2.09 2.76 -3.06
CA HIS A 146 1.97 4.21 -2.90
C HIS A 146 1.13 4.52 -1.67
N LYS A 147 1.71 5.20 -0.69
CA LYS A 147 1.18 5.18 0.67
C LYS A 147 1.40 6.45 1.45
N HIS A 148 0.68 6.54 2.56
CA HIS A 148 0.92 7.57 3.57
C HIS A 148 2.34 7.49 4.13
N ASP A 149 2.97 8.64 4.33
CA ASP A 149 4.19 8.80 5.11
C ASP A 149 4.08 10.00 6.06
N PRO A 150 4.44 9.85 7.35
CA PRO A 150 4.33 10.94 8.31
C PRO A 150 5.20 12.16 7.96
N ILE A 151 6.31 12.00 7.23
CA ILE A 151 7.17 13.16 6.92
C ILE A 151 6.57 14.07 5.83
N ILE A 152 5.59 13.57 5.06
CA ILE A 152 5.00 14.35 3.95
C ILE A 152 4.35 15.63 4.46
N LYS A 153 3.63 15.54 5.58
CA LYS A 153 2.93 16.67 6.18
C LYS A 153 3.89 17.74 6.69
N ASP A 154 4.95 17.32 7.38
CA ASP A 154 5.74 18.21 8.24
C ASP A 154 7.04 18.68 7.58
N CYS A 155 7.55 17.97 6.56
CA CYS A 155 8.92 18.20 6.07
C CYS A 155 9.08 18.12 4.53
N ILE A 156 8.09 17.61 3.80
CA ILE A 156 8.19 17.52 2.34
C ILE A 156 7.54 18.75 1.71
N GLY A 157 8.30 19.43 0.84
CA GLY A 157 7.80 20.58 0.10
C GLY A 157 6.76 20.18 -0.95
N GLY A 158 5.89 21.13 -1.34
CA GLY A 158 4.80 20.87 -2.29
C GLY A 158 5.26 20.27 -3.64
N ARG A 159 6.43 20.66 -4.13
CA ARG A 159 7.01 20.09 -5.36
C ARG A 159 7.31 18.60 -5.23
N ASP A 160 7.96 18.20 -4.15
CA ASP A 160 8.37 16.80 -3.93
C ASP A 160 7.16 15.93 -3.56
N ALA A 161 6.22 16.50 -2.81
CA ALA A 161 4.91 15.89 -2.57
C ALA A 161 4.18 15.65 -3.90
N PHE A 162 4.11 16.65 -4.78
CA PHE A 162 3.46 16.50 -6.08
C PHE A 162 4.17 15.46 -6.97
N LYS A 163 5.50 15.44 -7.02
CA LYS A 163 6.27 14.39 -7.72
C LYS A 163 5.99 13.00 -7.17
N TYR A 164 5.92 12.87 -5.84
CA TYR A 164 5.51 11.62 -5.22
C TYR A 164 4.08 11.26 -5.65
N GLY A 165 3.16 12.22 -5.69
CA GLY A 165 1.82 12.06 -6.23
C GLY A 165 1.82 11.53 -7.67
N MET A 166 2.62 12.10 -8.57
CA MET A 166 2.73 11.66 -9.96
C MET A 166 3.10 10.16 -10.06
N SER A 167 4.01 9.68 -9.22
CA SER A 167 4.35 8.24 -9.18
C SER A 167 3.15 7.35 -8.81
N GLY A 168 2.12 7.91 -8.17
CA GLY A 168 0.86 7.25 -7.88
C GLY A 168 0.03 6.92 -9.13
N GLU A 169 0.25 7.59 -10.27
CA GLU A 169 -0.44 7.24 -11.52
C GLU A 169 -0.02 5.85 -12.04
N ALA A 170 1.22 5.44 -11.75
CA ALA A 170 1.78 4.13 -12.09
C ALA A 170 1.63 3.08 -10.97
N ALA A 171 1.14 3.46 -9.79
CA ALA A 171 1.19 2.61 -8.61
C ALA A 171 0.26 1.40 -8.72
N ALA A 172 0.76 0.27 -8.22
CA ALA A 172 -0.02 -0.98 -8.16
C ALA A 172 -0.98 -1.00 -6.96
N VAL A 173 -0.68 -0.24 -5.91
CA VAL A 173 -1.47 -0.18 -4.68
C VAL A 173 -1.56 1.23 -4.14
N TYR A 174 -2.76 1.64 -3.73
CA TYR A 174 -3.00 2.88 -2.97
C TYR A 174 -3.31 2.55 -1.51
N ASN A 175 -2.49 3.10 -0.61
CA ASN A 175 -2.50 2.76 0.81
C ASN A 175 -2.48 4.03 1.68
N TYR A 176 -3.66 4.64 1.80
CA TYR A 176 -3.85 5.90 2.52
C TYR A 176 -4.72 5.74 3.77
N VAL A 177 -4.76 4.53 4.35
CA VAL A 177 -5.66 4.15 5.46
C VAL A 177 -5.76 5.20 6.58
N PRO A 178 -4.65 5.80 7.08
CA PRO A 178 -4.76 6.84 8.11
C PRO A 178 -5.63 8.04 7.71
N HIS A 179 -5.57 8.45 6.44
CA HIS A 179 -6.38 9.54 5.91
C HIS A 179 -7.82 9.13 5.62
N LEU A 180 -8.04 7.90 5.17
CA LEU A 180 -9.40 7.39 4.91
C LEU A 180 -10.20 7.24 6.21
N LEU A 181 -9.54 6.80 7.29
CA LEU A 181 -10.14 6.68 8.62
C LEU A 181 -10.36 8.04 9.29
N SER A 182 -9.44 9.00 9.15
CA SER A 182 -9.60 10.33 9.78
C SER A 182 -10.44 11.31 8.95
N GLY A 183 -10.47 11.13 7.62
CA GLY A 183 -11.06 12.11 6.69
C GLY A 183 -10.28 13.40 6.52
N GLN A 184 -9.06 13.46 7.05
CA GLN A 184 -8.28 14.67 7.07
C GLN A 184 -7.03 14.52 6.22
N ALA A 185 -6.75 15.55 5.42
CA ALA A 185 -5.52 15.70 4.67
C ALA A 185 -5.20 17.20 4.54
N THR A 186 -3.95 17.55 4.79
CA THR A 186 -3.41 18.88 4.53
C THR A 186 -3.31 19.15 3.02
N PRO A 187 -3.14 20.42 2.60
CA PRO A 187 -2.94 20.73 1.18
C PRO A 187 -1.79 19.95 0.54
N VAL A 188 -0.64 19.83 1.22
CA VAL A 188 0.52 19.08 0.71
C VAL A 188 0.19 17.58 0.55
N GLU A 189 -0.51 16.99 1.51
CA GLU A 189 -0.95 15.59 1.41
C GLU A 189 -1.94 15.38 0.25
N THR A 190 -2.81 16.36 -0.06
CA THR A 190 -3.66 16.27 -1.26
C THR A 190 -2.89 16.38 -2.57
N MET A 191 -1.67 16.95 -2.56
CA MET A 191 -0.75 16.91 -3.70
C MET A 191 -0.05 15.55 -3.81
N ALA A 192 0.27 14.95 -2.67
CA ALA A 192 1.01 13.69 -2.57
C ALA A 192 0.16 12.44 -2.84
N TYR A 193 -1.11 12.43 -2.47
CA TYR A 193 -1.91 11.20 -2.45
C TYR A 193 -3.06 11.22 -3.47
N CYS A 194 -3.31 10.05 -4.07
CA CYS A 194 -4.32 9.84 -5.11
C CYS A 194 -5.70 9.50 -4.52
N PHE A 195 -6.24 10.34 -3.64
CA PHE A 195 -7.56 10.09 -3.01
C PHE A 195 -8.70 9.98 -4.02
N ASP A 196 -8.59 10.70 -5.14
CA ASP A 196 -9.54 10.67 -6.25
C ASP A 196 -9.68 9.27 -6.86
N LYS A 197 -8.60 8.49 -6.91
CA LYS A 197 -8.62 7.10 -7.38
C LYS A 197 -9.19 6.13 -6.35
N VAL A 198 -9.06 6.44 -5.06
CA VAL A 198 -9.63 5.63 -3.98
C VAL A 198 -11.14 5.81 -3.87
N ALA A 199 -11.64 7.03 -4.13
CA ALA A 199 -13.05 7.37 -4.10
C ALA A 199 -13.92 6.52 -5.05
N GLU A 200 -13.33 5.90 -6.08
CA GLU A 200 -14.06 4.99 -6.98
C GLU A 200 -14.50 3.67 -6.34
N PHE A 201 -14.07 3.38 -5.11
CA PHE A 201 -14.23 2.07 -4.46
C PHE A 201 -15.02 2.12 -3.15
N THR A 202 -15.74 3.23 -2.86
CA THR A 202 -16.43 3.45 -1.59
C THR A 202 -17.75 2.69 -1.42
N GLU A 203 -18.24 2.02 -2.46
CA GLU A 203 -19.52 1.32 -2.44
C GLU A 203 -19.62 0.32 -1.27
N GLY A 204 -20.70 0.41 -0.49
CA GLY A 204 -20.97 -0.50 0.63
C GLY A 204 -20.27 -0.12 1.95
N LEU A 205 -19.59 1.03 2.00
CA LEU A 205 -19.16 1.64 3.25
C LEU A 205 -20.35 2.28 3.99
N PRO A 206 -20.24 2.55 5.30
CA PRO A 206 -21.17 3.44 5.99
C PRO A 206 -21.20 4.82 5.32
N GLU A 207 -22.38 5.42 5.22
CA GLU A 207 -22.60 6.71 4.51
C GLU A 207 -21.64 7.81 4.96
N GLU A 208 -21.44 7.96 6.28
CA GLU A 208 -20.50 8.95 6.84
C GLU A 208 -19.05 8.72 6.36
N VAL A 209 -18.63 7.46 6.30
CA VAL A 209 -17.28 7.06 5.88
C VAL A 209 -17.11 7.29 4.38
N GLU A 210 -18.11 6.91 3.60
CA GLU A 210 -18.16 7.15 2.16
C GLU A 210 -18.07 8.65 1.83
N GLU A 211 -18.93 9.47 2.44
CA GLU A 211 -18.91 10.92 2.24
C GLU A 211 -17.54 11.53 2.55
N ARG A 212 -16.92 11.08 3.64
CA ARG A 212 -15.62 11.56 4.09
C ARG A 212 -14.52 11.27 3.07
N ILE A 213 -14.52 10.05 2.51
CA ILE A 213 -13.54 9.65 1.49
C ILE A 213 -13.82 10.37 0.17
N ASN A 214 -15.08 10.52 -0.22
CA ASN A 214 -15.47 11.26 -1.42
C ASN A 214 -15.09 12.75 -1.33
N LYS A 215 -15.21 13.38 -0.14
CA LYS A 215 -14.72 14.74 0.11
C LYS A 215 -13.20 14.85 -0.06
N LEU A 216 -12.42 13.84 0.37
CA LEU A 216 -10.98 13.81 0.11
C LEU A 216 -10.67 13.66 -1.39
N GLY A 217 -11.38 12.75 -2.07
CA GLY A 217 -11.24 12.54 -3.52
C GLY A 217 -11.51 13.80 -4.32
N GLU A 218 -12.60 14.52 -4.01
CA GLU A 218 -12.95 15.75 -4.70
C GLU A 218 -11.92 16.86 -4.47
N LYS A 219 -11.41 17.00 -3.23
CA LYS A 219 -10.31 17.95 -2.94
C LYS A 219 -9.08 17.68 -3.80
N THR A 220 -8.65 16.42 -3.91
CA THR A 220 -7.50 16.05 -4.75
C THR A 220 -7.78 16.28 -6.23
N LYS A 221 -8.97 15.90 -6.70
CA LYS A 221 -9.38 16.08 -8.10
C LYS A 221 -9.38 17.53 -8.54
N VAL A 222 -9.94 18.42 -7.71
CA VAL A 222 -10.00 19.87 -7.97
C VAL A 222 -8.61 20.51 -7.93
N ARG A 223 -7.76 20.12 -6.97
CA ARG A 223 -6.45 20.76 -6.77
C ARG A 223 -5.39 20.31 -7.78
N VAL A 224 -5.26 18.99 -7.96
CA VAL A 224 -4.06 18.43 -8.62
C VAL A 224 -4.34 17.29 -9.58
N GLY A 225 -5.49 16.59 -9.49
CA GLY A 225 -5.71 15.34 -10.23
C GLY A 225 -5.46 15.44 -11.74
N LYS A 226 -5.99 16.50 -12.38
CA LYS A 226 -5.78 16.74 -13.83
C LYS A 226 -4.32 17.07 -14.17
N MET A 227 -3.68 17.91 -13.35
CA MET A 227 -2.29 18.34 -13.54
C MET A 227 -1.32 17.18 -13.36
N ARG A 228 -1.54 16.37 -12.33
CA ARG A 228 -0.75 15.18 -12.00
C ARG A 228 -0.75 14.19 -13.14
N LYS A 229 -1.92 13.86 -13.68
CA LYS A 229 -2.06 12.97 -14.84
C LYS A 229 -1.39 13.56 -16.09
N GLY A 230 -1.66 14.83 -16.42
CA GLY A 230 -1.08 15.47 -17.59
C GLY A 230 0.45 15.51 -17.59
N LEU A 231 1.07 15.80 -16.43
CA LEU A 231 2.53 15.79 -16.30
C LEU A 231 3.11 14.38 -16.32
N TYR A 232 2.44 13.39 -15.74
CA TYR A 232 2.85 11.99 -15.81
C TYR A 232 2.84 11.48 -17.26
N ASP A 233 1.78 11.80 -18.02
CA ASP A 233 1.65 11.40 -19.42
C ASP A 233 2.75 12.05 -20.29
N LEU A 234 3.12 13.32 -20.02
CA LEU A 234 4.24 14.00 -20.68
C LEU A 234 5.60 13.34 -20.36
N GLU A 235 5.86 13.04 -19.09
CA GLU A 235 7.13 12.40 -18.66
C GLU A 235 7.31 11.01 -19.29
N ILE A 236 6.22 10.26 -19.48
CA ILE A 236 6.29 8.97 -20.20
C ILE A 236 6.49 9.18 -21.70
N GLY A 237 5.82 10.15 -22.31
CA GLY A 237 5.96 10.48 -23.73
C GLY A 237 7.41 10.85 -24.10
N GLU A 238 8.08 11.66 -23.28
CA GLU A 238 9.48 12.06 -23.48
C GLU A 238 10.48 10.89 -23.29
N ASN A 239 10.13 9.87 -22.50
CA ASN A 239 10.99 8.70 -22.28
C ASN A 239 10.83 7.61 -23.36
N HIS A 240 9.94 7.81 -24.33
CA HIS A 240 9.67 6.87 -25.43
C HIS A 240 9.98 7.44 -26.83
N GLU A 241 10.55 8.65 -26.91
CA GLU A 241 11.20 9.22 -28.11
C GLU A 241 12.73 9.03 -28.05
#